data_AF-A0A1Q5HTH1-F1
#
_entry.id   AF-A0A1Q5HTH1-F1
#
_cell.length_a   1.000
_cell.length_b   1.000
_cell.length_c   1.000
_cell.angle_alpha   90.00
_cell.angle_beta   90.00
_cell.angle_gamma   90.00
#
_symmetry.space_group_name_H-M   'P 1'
#
loop_
_entity.id
_entity.type
_entity.pdbx_description
1 polymer ?
#
loop_
_entity_poly.entity_id
_entity_poly.type
_entity_poly.pdbx_seq_one_letter_code
_entity_poly.pdbx_strand_id
1 'polypeptide(L)'
;MTNQKEPTEGDLLRAELAALGRHAFPGEEGGMTFLIMAADPDAPDDEGSVYGVLHVLMYAGERADRPAADHRESWSAHLHDADGTYLATLVGSSSTPLDAAADAARCAREVIERLGRRHRGNFPPVARRFCTF
;
A
#
# COMPACT_ATOMS: atom_id res chain seq x y z
N MET A 1 7.67 3.74 32.10
CA MET A 1 6.45 4.31 31.50
C MET A 1 6.60 4.19 29.99
N THR A 2 6.02 3.16 29.39
CA THR A 2 5.92 3.07 27.93
C THR A 2 4.88 4.09 27.49
N ASN A 3 5.32 5.21 26.93
CA ASN A 3 4.45 6.09 26.13
C ASN A 3 3.96 5.24 24.96
N GLN A 4 2.80 4.59 25.09
CA GLN A 4 2.11 4.04 23.94
C GLN A 4 1.71 5.23 23.09
N LYS A 5 2.49 5.48 22.03
CA LYS A 5 2.10 6.39 20.96
C LYS A 5 0.78 5.85 20.41
N GLU A 6 -0.25 6.69 20.34
CA GLU A 6 -1.52 6.31 19.73
C GLU A 6 -1.28 5.81 18.29
N PRO A 7 -2.00 4.77 17.84
CA PRO A 7 -1.79 4.22 16.51
C PRO A 7 -2.09 5.28 15.46
N THR A 8 -1.23 5.35 14.45
CA THR A 8 -1.48 6.17 13.25
C THR A 8 -2.40 5.43 12.29
N GLU A 9 -2.97 6.13 11.32
CA GLU A 9 -3.72 5.49 10.24
C GLU A 9 -2.85 4.48 9.48
N GLY A 10 -1.60 4.83 9.23
CA GLY A 10 -0.63 3.96 8.58
C GLY A 10 -0.37 2.69 9.39
N ASP A 11 -0.33 2.77 10.72
CA ASP A 11 -0.18 1.59 11.59
C ASP A 11 -1.37 0.62 11.44
N LEU A 12 -2.59 1.16 11.36
CA LEU A 12 -3.78 0.36 11.15
C LEU A 12 -3.76 -0.34 9.79
N LEU A 13 -3.47 0.39 8.71
CA LEU A 13 -3.42 -0.21 7.37
C LEU A 13 -2.29 -1.24 7.24
N ARG A 14 -1.11 -0.99 7.84
CA ARG A 14 -0.02 -1.97 7.87
C ARG A 14 -0.42 -3.24 8.63
N ALA A 15 -1.14 -3.12 9.75
CA ALA A 15 -1.62 -4.26 10.50
C ALA A 15 -2.61 -5.12 9.67
N GLU A 16 -3.55 -4.47 8.97
CA GLU A 16 -4.51 -5.15 8.09
C GLU A 16 -3.83 -5.83 6.89
N LEU A 17 -2.86 -5.17 6.25
CA LEU A 17 -2.07 -5.77 5.18
C LEU A 17 -1.23 -6.95 5.67
N ALA A 18 -0.61 -6.83 6.85
CA ALA A 18 0.18 -7.90 7.44
C ALA A 18 -0.68 -9.13 7.77
N ALA A 19 -1.91 -8.93 8.25
CA ALA A 19 -2.88 -10.01 8.46
C ALA A 19 -3.25 -10.74 7.15
N LEU A 20 -3.12 -10.07 6.00
CA LEU A 20 -3.30 -10.63 4.66
C LEU A 20 -1.98 -11.13 4.03
N GLY A 21 -0.90 -11.20 4.80
CA GLY A 21 0.40 -11.70 4.35
C GLY A 21 1.18 -10.73 3.47
N ARG A 22 0.94 -9.41 3.61
CA ARG A 22 1.61 -8.38 2.83
C ARG A 22 2.22 -7.32 3.74
N HIS A 23 3.42 -6.89 3.40
CA HIS A 23 4.09 -5.83 4.14
C HIS A 23 4.06 -4.53 3.34
N ALA A 24 3.88 -3.44 4.07
CA ALA A 24 3.96 -2.09 3.55
C ALA A 24 4.90 -1.25 4.41
N PHE A 25 5.61 -0.35 3.74
CA PHE A 25 6.62 0.51 4.31
C PHE A 25 6.13 1.96 4.27
N PRO A 26 6.45 2.78 5.28
CA PRO A 26 6.17 4.20 5.22
C PRO A 26 7.04 4.86 4.15
N GLY A 27 6.49 5.85 3.46
CA GLY A 27 7.20 6.72 2.54
C GLY A 27 6.83 8.18 2.76
N GLU A 28 7.74 9.07 2.38
CA GLU A 28 7.52 10.51 2.41
C GLU A 28 8.04 11.13 1.12
N GLU A 29 7.20 11.93 0.47
CA GLU A 29 7.59 12.69 -0.72
C GLU A 29 6.84 14.02 -0.75
N GLY A 30 7.57 15.12 -0.96
CA GLY A 30 6.95 16.45 -1.09
C GLY A 30 6.14 16.91 0.13
N GLY A 31 6.44 16.39 1.33
CA GLY A 31 5.69 16.67 2.56
C GLY A 31 4.42 15.85 2.74
N MET A 32 4.13 14.91 1.84
CA MET A 32 3.05 13.92 1.99
C MET A 32 3.61 12.62 2.54
N THR A 33 2.87 11.99 3.46
CA THR A 33 3.23 10.66 3.98
C THR A 33 2.26 9.61 3.42
N PHE A 34 2.82 8.48 3.01
CA PHE A 34 2.10 7.39 2.36
C PHE A 34 2.63 6.03 2.81
N LEU A 35 1.94 4.97 2.40
CA LEU A 35 2.45 3.60 2.49
C LEU A 35 2.76 3.08 1.10
N ILE A 36 3.84 2.33 0.97
CA ILE A 36 4.24 1.65 -0.26
C ILE A 36 4.36 0.15 -0.02
N MET A 37 3.91 -0.65 -1.00
CA MET A 37 4.11 -2.10 -1.00
C MET A 37 4.40 -2.60 -2.41
N ALA A 38 5.18 -3.67 -2.54
CA ALA A 38 5.31 -4.36 -3.82
C ALA A 38 3.94 -4.92 -4.24
N ALA A 39 3.62 -4.87 -5.53
CA ALA A 39 2.35 -5.39 -6.06
C ALA A 39 2.40 -6.93 -6.26
N ASP A 40 3.55 -7.45 -6.66
CA ASP A 40 3.82 -8.88 -6.77
C ASP A 40 4.14 -9.46 -5.37
N PRO A 41 3.44 -10.51 -4.90
CA PRO A 41 3.77 -11.18 -3.64
C PRO A 41 5.15 -11.85 -3.62
N ASP A 42 5.72 -12.20 -4.79
CA ASP A 42 7.02 -12.87 -4.89
C ASP A 42 8.18 -11.88 -5.06
N ALA A 43 7.90 -10.57 -5.09
CA ALA A 43 8.92 -9.52 -5.14
C ALA A 43 9.71 -9.42 -3.82
N PRO A 44 10.91 -8.82 -3.83
CA PRO A 44 11.66 -8.56 -2.61
C PRO A 44 10.84 -7.79 -1.57
N ASP A 45 10.86 -8.28 -0.35
CA ASP A 45 10.10 -7.75 0.78
C ASP A 45 10.98 -6.80 1.64
N ASP A 46 11.46 -5.73 1.00
CA ASP A 46 12.25 -4.70 1.65
C ASP A 46 11.95 -3.31 1.09
N GLU A 47 12.01 -2.28 1.94
CA GLU A 47 11.64 -0.90 1.59
C GLU A 47 12.42 -0.35 0.39
N GLY A 48 13.71 -0.66 0.29
CA GLY A 48 14.59 -0.13 -0.75
C GLY A 48 14.30 -0.71 -2.14
N SER A 49 13.86 -1.96 -2.20
CA SER A 49 13.54 -2.64 -3.47
C SER A 49 12.15 -2.32 -4.00
N VAL A 50 11.21 -1.90 -3.15
CA VAL A 50 9.80 -1.75 -3.53
C VAL A 50 9.59 -0.70 -4.63
N TYR A 51 10.34 0.40 -4.62
CA TYR A 51 10.26 1.42 -5.66
C TYR A 51 10.77 0.94 -7.03
N GLY A 52 11.67 -0.05 -7.06
CA GLY A 52 12.26 -0.60 -8.28
C GLY A 52 11.44 -1.70 -8.95
N VAL A 53 10.23 -1.98 -8.45
CA VAL A 53 9.31 -2.99 -8.99
C VAL A 53 7.92 -2.39 -9.21
N LEU A 54 7.00 -3.17 -9.78
CA LEU A 54 5.60 -2.82 -9.79
C LEU A 54 5.10 -2.70 -8.34
N HIS A 55 4.62 -1.53 -7.94
CA HIS A 55 4.30 -1.21 -6.55
C HIS A 55 2.98 -0.47 -6.39
N VAL A 56 2.45 -0.46 -5.17
CA VAL A 56 1.22 0.23 -4.80
C VAL A 56 1.55 1.33 -3.80
N LEU A 57 1.19 2.56 -4.13
CA LEU A 57 1.20 3.70 -3.23
C LEU A 57 -0.19 3.89 -2.63
N MET A 58 -0.27 4.00 -1.31
CA MET A 58 -1.51 4.12 -0.56
C MET A 58 -1.49 5.40 0.27
N TYR A 59 -2.57 6.18 0.19
CA TYR A 59 -2.68 7.50 0.80
C TYR A 59 -3.95 7.62 1.62
N ALA A 60 -3.88 8.24 2.79
CA ALA A 60 -5.03 8.71 3.55
C ALA A 60 -5.09 10.24 3.46
N GLY A 61 -5.40 10.77 2.27
CA GLY A 61 -5.17 12.19 1.98
C GLY A 61 -3.68 12.52 1.95
N GLU A 62 -3.28 13.59 2.61
CA GLU A 62 -1.88 14.04 2.63
C GLU A 62 -1.01 13.34 3.68
N ARG A 63 -1.61 12.71 4.70
CA ARG A 63 -0.90 12.22 5.88
C ARG A 63 -1.33 10.84 6.35
N ALA A 64 -0.58 9.80 5.97
CA ALA A 64 -0.69 8.46 6.54
C ALA A 64 -0.18 8.38 8.00
N ASP A 65 0.66 9.31 8.43
CA ASP A 65 1.31 9.33 9.76
C ASP A 65 0.47 10.03 10.85
N ARG A 66 -0.74 10.52 10.51
CA ARG A 66 -1.61 11.18 11.48
C ARG A 66 -2.23 10.18 12.46
N PRO A 67 -2.56 10.62 13.70
CA PRO A 67 -3.27 9.77 14.65
C PRO A 67 -4.58 9.23 14.04
N ALA A 68 -4.89 7.96 14.26
CA ALA A 68 -6.09 7.34 13.71
C ALA A 68 -7.39 8.01 14.20
N ALA A 69 -7.37 8.64 15.38
CA ALA A 69 -8.50 9.42 15.90
C ALA A 69 -8.83 10.66 15.04
N ASP A 70 -7.86 11.15 14.26
CA ASP A 70 -8.02 12.30 13.37
C ASP A 70 -8.38 11.91 11.93
N HIS A 71 -8.84 10.67 11.72
CA HIS A 71 -9.21 10.19 10.38
C HIS A 71 -10.35 11.00 9.78
N ARG A 72 -10.07 11.59 8.62
CA ARG A 72 -11.00 12.46 7.88
C ARG A 72 -11.07 12.12 6.41
N GLU A 73 -10.01 11.54 5.86
CA GLU A 73 -9.90 11.26 4.43
C GLU A 73 -9.69 9.77 4.22
N SER A 74 -10.54 9.19 3.39
CA SER A 74 -10.46 7.77 3.12
C SER A 74 -9.22 7.38 2.35
N TRP A 75 -8.72 6.19 2.65
CA TRP A 75 -7.63 5.54 1.94
C TRP A 75 -7.93 5.37 0.46
N SER A 76 -6.96 5.77 -0.36
CA SER A 76 -6.84 5.42 -1.77
C SER A 76 -5.58 4.61 -2.01
N ALA A 77 -5.55 3.87 -3.11
CA ALA A 77 -4.41 3.04 -3.50
C ALA A 77 -4.21 3.08 -5.01
N HIS A 78 -2.98 3.31 -5.44
CA HIS A 78 -2.59 3.54 -6.82
C HIS A 78 -1.44 2.61 -7.19
N LEU A 79 -1.53 2.00 -8.36
CA LEU A 79 -0.53 1.10 -8.91
C LEU A 79 0.43 1.88 -9.80
N HIS A 80 1.72 1.68 -9.59
CA HIS A 80 2.81 2.30 -10.31
C HIS A 80 3.78 1.24 -10.84
N ASP A 81 4.41 1.51 -11.99
CA ASP A 81 5.53 0.70 -12.47
C ASP A 81 6.85 1.03 -11.76
N ALA A 82 7.92 0.32 -12.14
CA ALA A 82 9.25 0.46 -11.57
C ALA A 82 9.90 1.85 -11.82
N ASP A 83 9.39 2.61 -12.80
CA ASP A 83 9.84 3.97 -13.08
C ASP A 83 9.02 5.02 -12.30
N GLY A 84 8.07 4.58 -11.47
CA GLY A 84 7.14 5.42 -10.73
C GLY A 84 5.95 5.90 -11.57
N THR A 85 5.79 5.42 -12.80
CA THR A 85 4.69 5.83 -13.68
C THR A 85 3.37 5.28 -13.14
N TYR A 86 2.39 6.16 -12.93
CA TYR A 86 1.04 5.76 -12.58
C TYR A 86 0.41 4.89 -13.67
N LEU A 87 -0.09 3.71 -13.28
CA LEU A 87 -0.76 2.78 -14.18
C LEU A 87 -2.27 2.73 -13.96
N ALA A 88 -2.72 2.70 -12.71
CA ALA A 88 -4.14 2.56 -12.39
C ALA A 88 -4.44 2.87 -10.92
N THR A 89 -5.67 3.31 -10.66
CA THR A 89 -6.22 3.34 -9.29
C THR A 89 -6.77 1.96 -8.95
N LEU A 90 -6.26 1.37 -7.87
CA LEU A 90 -6.81 0.15 -7.29
C LEU A 90 -7.98 0.51 -6.38
N VAL A 91 -7.77 1.39 -5.40
CA VAL A 91 -8.80 1.78 -4.44
C VAL A 91 -9.02 3.27 -4.56
N GLY A 92 -10.26 3.68 -4.84
CA GLY A 92 -10.65 5.08 -4.75
C GLY A 92 -11.09 5.43 -3.33
N SER A 93 -11.15 6.74 -3.03
CA SER A 93 -11.71 7.23 -1.78
C SER A 93 -13.15 6.74 -1.62
N SER A 94 -13.50 6.31 -0.40
CA SER A 94 -14.88 5.91 -0.09
C SER A 94 -15.81 7.11 -0.16
N SER A 95 -16.99 6.93 -0.77
CA SER A 95 -18.05 7.94 -0.75
C SER A 95 -18.82 7.95 0.57
N THR A 96 -18.64 6.94 1.41
CA THR A 96 -19.26 6.83 2.73
C THR A 96 -18.18 7.03 3.80
N PRO A 97 -18.39 7.93 4.78
CA PRO A 97 -17.46 8.07 5.89
C PRO A 97 -17.32 6.76 6.65
N LEU A 98 -16.08 6.31 6.82
CA LEU A 98 -15.71 5.17 7.63
C LEU A 98 -14.80 5.65 8.75
N ASP A 99 -14.75 4.94 9.86
CA ASP A 99 -13.69 5.15 10.83
C ASP A 99 -12.35 4.60 10.29
N ALA A 100 -11.24 5.00 10.93
CA ALA A 100 -9.90 4.68 10.48
C ALA A 100 -9.65 3.17 10.34
N ALA A 101 -10.19 2.37 11.27
CA ALA A 101 -9.97 0.92 11.27
C ALA A 101 -10.78 0.23 10.18
N ALA A 102 -12.06 0.59 10.03
CA ALA A 102 -12.92 0.08 8.98
C ALA A 102 -12.40 0.46 7.58
N ASP A 103 -11.89 1.68 7.43
CA ASP A 103 -11.35 2.12 6.15
C ASP A 103 -9.99 1.48 5.82
N ALA A 104 -9.12 1.30 6.81
CA ALA A 104 -7.87 0.54 6.65
C ALA A 104 -8.16 -0.91 6.23
N ALA A 105 -9.07 -1.60 6.92
CA ALA A 105 -9.45 -2.98 6.59
C ALA A 105 -10.09 -3.08 5.20
N ARG A 106 -10.94 -2.11 4.84
CA ARG A 106 -11.52 -2.01 3.49
C ARG A 106 -10.43 -1.87 2.44
N CYS A 107 -9.54 -0.88 2.61
CA CYS A 107 -8.47 -0.60 1.66
C CYS A 107 -7.56 -1.81 1.46
N ALA A 108 -7.08 -2.42 2.56
CA ALA A 108 -6.24 -3.61 2.50
C ALA A 108 -6.89 -4.73 1.68
N ARG A 109 -8.12 -5.12 2.03
CA ARG A 109 -8.87 -6.17 1.33
C ARG A 109 -9.05 -5.86 -0.15
N GLU A 110 -9.43 -4.61 -0.46
CA GLU A 110 -9.68 -4.15 -1.82
C GLU A 110 -8.42 -4.10 -2.69
N VAL A 111 -7.26 -3.76 -2.12
CA VAL A 111 -5.96 -3.82 -2.80
C VAL A 111 -5.62 -5.27 -3.13
N ILE A 112 -5.67 -6.17 -2.15
CA ILE A 112 -5.32 -7.59 -2.34
C ILE A 112 -6.24 -8.26 -3.37
N GLU A 113 -7.55 -7.99 -3.30
CA GLU A 113 -8.51 -8.55 -4.25
C GLU A 113 -8.19 -8.10 -5.69
N ARG A 114 -7.92 -6.81 -5.90
CA ARG A 114 -7.62 -6.28 -7.24
C ARG A 114 -6.28 -6.76 -7.77
N LEU A 115 -5.25 -6.85 -6.94
CA LEU A 115 -3.97 -7.45 -7.31
C LEU A 115 -4.14 -8.93 -7.66
N GLY A 116 -4.90 -9.69 -6.87
CA GLY A 116 -5.18 -11.11 -7.14
C GLY A 116 -5.93 -11.34 -8.46
N ARG A 117 -6.91 -10.48 -8.79
CA ARG A 117 -7.61 -10.53 -10.10
C ARG A 117 -6.65 -10.24 -11.27
N ARG A 118 -5.76 -9.26 -11.12
CA ARG A 118 -4.73 -8.93 -12.13
C ARG A 118 -3.74 -10.09 -12.31
N HIS A 119 -3.32 -10.70 -11.20
CA HIS A 119 -2.40 -11.84 -11.25
C HIS A 119 -2.99 -13.05 -11.98
N ARG A 120 -4.28 -13.32 -11.81
CA ARG A 120 -4.96 -14.40 -12.56
C ARG A 120 -5.25 -14.03 -14.01
N GLY A 121 -5.31 -12.75 -14.33
CA GLY A 121 -5.73 -12.23 -15.63
C GLY A 121 -4.59 -12.10 -16.65
N ASN A 122 -3.42 -11.59 -16.26
CA ASN A 122 -2.27 -11.40 -17.15
C ASN A 122 -1.03 -10.90 -16.37
N PHE A 123 -0.11 -11.78 -15.99
CA PHE A 123 1.30 -11.38 -15.88
C PHE A 123 2.05 -12.13 -16.99
N PRO A 124 2.70 -11.45 -17.96
CA PRO A 124 3.80 -12.09 -18.64
C PRO A 124 4.79 -12.52 -17.55
N PRO A 125 5.39 -13.71 -17.65
CA PRO A 125 6.36 -14.16 -16.65
C PRO A 125 7.39 -13.05 -16.49
N VAL A 126 7.59 -12.60 -15.24
CA VAL A 126 8.69 -11.72 -14.86
C VAL A 126 9.92 -12.30 -15.54
N ALA A 127 10.49 -11.54 -16.48
CA ALA A 127 11.64 -11.99 -17.23
C ALA A 127 12.75 -12.24 -16.21
N ARG A 128 12.92 -13.50 -15.80
CA ARG A 128 14.08 -13.99 -15.08
C ARG A 128 15.26 -13.66 -15.98
N ARG A 129 15.89 -12.51 -15.74
CA ARG A 129 17.23 -12.21 -16.23
C ARG A 129 18.14 -13.19 -15.50
N PHE A 130 18.29 -14.39 -16.07
CA PHE A 130 19.40 -15.26 -15.76
C PHE A 130 20.66 -14.52 -16.22
N CYS A 131 21.33 -13.86 -15.28
CA CYS A 131 22.73 -13.49 -15.48
C CYS A 131 23.54 -14.78 -15.47
N THR A 132 23.91 -15.26 -16.65
CA THR A 132 24.98 -16.23 -16.81
C THR A 132 26.30 -15.47 -16.68
N PHE A 133 27.10 -15.82 -15.69
CA PHE A 133 28.55 -15.57 -15.67
C PHE A 133 29.26 -16.90 -15.92
#